data_AF-A0A4Y2MII8-F1
#
_entry.id   AF-A0A4Y2MII8-F1
#
_cell.length_a   1.000
_cell.length_b   1.000
_cell.length_c   1.000
_cell.angle_alpha   90.00
_cell.angle_beta   90.00
_cell.angle_gamma   90.00
#
_symmetry.space_group_name_H-M   'P 1'
#
loop_
_entity.id
_entity.type
_entity.pdbx_description
1 polymer ?
#
loop_
_entity_poly.entity_id
_entity_poly.type
_entity_poly.pdbx_seq_one_letter_code
_entity_poly.pdbx_strand_id
1 'polypeptide(L)'
;MKKLSREWGFEIVNSSPRYAKSNGFAEKMVGIAKSILRKAGTETNYISDALLAHRNTLISGTNVYPAQCKSPFQLSSYDEFGPERDVVEMDDITIPDSEERERHSQDTENILKRAYVTRKGRTVRPPFRLRDFVM
;
A
#
# COMPACT_ATOMS: atom_id res chain seq x y z
N MET A 1 9.56 -18.24 29.11
CA MET A 1 10.06 -18.04 27.73
C MET A 1 11.23 -18.95 27.38
N LYS A 2 12.34 -18.99 28.15
CA LYS A 2 13.50 -19.88 27.84
C LYS A 2 13.15 -21.37 27.70
N LYS A 3 12.21 -21.89 28.52
CA LYS A 3 11.73 -23.27 28.43
C LYS A 3 11.02 -23.56 27.10
N LEU A 4 10.12 -22.66 26.68
CA LEU A 4 9.34 -22.78 25.44
C LEU A 4 10.22 -22.63 24.19
N SER A 5 11.16 -21.69 24.20
CA SER A 5 12.12 -21.50 23.09
C SER A 5 13.02 -22.73 22.90
N ARG A 6 13.45 -23.38 23.99
CA ARG A 6 14.23 -24.63 23.92
C ARG A 6 13.40 -25.81 23.42
N GLU A 7 12.14 -25.88 23.80
CA GLU A 7 11.22 -26.96 23.41
C GLU A 7 10.80 -26.86 21.93
N TRP A 8 10.62 -25.63 21.43
CA TRP A 8 10.20 -25.36 20.05
C TRP A 8 11.37 -25.04 19.09
N GLY A 9 12.59 -24.99 19.60
CA GLY A 9 13.81 -24.83 18.80
C GLY A 9 14.02 -23.45 18.17
N PHE A 10 13.49 -22.37 18.76
CA PHE A 10 13.72 -21.00 18.26
C PHE A 10 14.55 -20.17 19.23
N GLU A 11 15.35 -19.25 18.69
CA GLU A 11 16.15 -18.31 19.48
C GLU A 11 15.33 -17.08 19.89
N ILE A 12 15.51 -16.62 21.14
CA ILE A 12 14.92 -15.38 21.62
C ILE A 12 15.99 -14.29 21.52
N VAL A 13 15.81 -13.38 20.57
CA VAL A 13 16.64 -12.18 20.42
C VAL A 13 15.94 -11.01 21.11
N ASN A 14 16.54 -10.47 22.16
CA ASN A 14 16.02 -9.32 22.89
C ASN A 14 16.68 -8.03 22.41
N SER A 15 15.87 -6.99 22.19
CA SER A 15 16.37 -5.65 21.97
C SER A 15 16.82 -4.98 23.28
N SER A 16 17.70 -3.99 23.17
CA SER A 16 18.08 -3.18 24.33
C SER A 16 16.86 -2.39 24.85
N PRO A 17 16.62 -2.31 26.18
CA PRO A 17 15.44 -1.67 26.75
C PRO A 17 15.21 -0.21 26.35
N ARG A 18 16.25 0.50 25.90
CA ARG A 18 16.18 1.91 25.49
C ARG A 18 16.42 2.13 23.99
N TYR A 19 16.39 1.05 23.20
CA TYR A 19 16.66 1.12 21.77
C TYR A 19 15.50 0.51 20.96
N ALA A 20 14.40 1.26 20.91
CA ALA A 20 13.19 0.84 20.17
C ALA A 20 13.43 0.64 18.66
N LYS A 21 14.44 1.33 18.09
CA LYS A 21 14.76 1.28 16.65
C LYS A 21 15.04 -0.13 16.14
N SER A 22 15.62 -1.02 16.95
CA SER A 22 15.84 -2.42 16.52
C SER A 22 14.53 -3.19 16.27
N ASN A 23 13.42 -2.74 16.86
CA ASN A 23 12.10 -3.33 16.71
C ASN A 23 11.21 -2.54 15.74
N GLY A 24 11.75 -1.56 15.01
CA GLY A 24 10.96 -0.65 14.16
C GLY A 24 10.10 -1.36 13.11
N PHE A 25 10.54 -2.52 12.61
CA PHE A 25 9.73 -3.34 11.70
C PHE A 25 8.49 -3.91 12.40
N ALA A 26 8.66 -4.46 13.60
CA ALA A 26 7.54 -4.96 14.40
C ALA A 26 6.56 -3.83 14.74
N GLU A 27 7.06 -2.64 15.10
CA GLU A 27 6.21 -1.47 15.35
C GLU A 27 5.41 -1.04 14.12
N LYS A 28 6.04 -1.05 12.93
CA LYS A 28 5.36 -0.74 11.68
C LYS A 28 4.26 -1.76 11.37
N MET A 29 4.54 -3.05 11.58
CA MET A 29 3.56 -4.12 11.38
C MET A 29 2.37 -4.00 12.32
N VAL A 30 2.60 -3.63 13.59
CA VAL A 30 1.50 -3.31 14.52
C VAL A 30 0.65 -2.14 14.01
N GLY A 31 1.29 -1.10 13.44
CA GLY A 31 0.58 0.01 12.81
C GLY A 31 -0.32 -0.43 11.64
N ILE A 32 0.17 -1.32 10.79
CA ILE A 32 -0.59 -1.90 9.66
C ILE A 32 -1.76 -2.72 10.19
N ALA A 33 -1.53 -3.63 11.16
CA ALA A 33 -2.58 -4.44 11.76
C ALA A 33 -3.70 -3.58 12.37
N LYS A 34 -3.34 -2.53 13.13
CA LYS A 34 -4.33 -1.56 13.66
C LYS A 34 -5.12 -0.87 12.55
N SER A 35 -4.48 -0.57 11.42
CA SER A 35 -5.18 0.03 10.27
C SER A 35 -6.14 -0.94 9.59
N ILE A 36 -5.81 -2.22 9.51
CA ILE A 36 -6.69 -3.27 8.97
C ILE A 36 -7.91 -3.41 9.88
N LEU A 37 -7.68 -3.55 11.19
CA LEU A 37 -8.75 -3.67 12.18
C LEU A 37 -9.68 -2.45 12.17
N ARG A 38 -9.14 -1.24 12.12
CA ARG A 38 -9.96 -0.01 12.04
C ARG A 38 -10.83 0.03 10.78
N LYS A 39 -10.38 -0.53 9.67
CA LYS A 39 -11.15 -0.60 8.41
C LYS A 39 -12.21 -1.71 8.43
N ALA A 40 -11.90 -2.84 9.05
CA ALA A 40 -12.80 -3.99 9.15
C ALA A 40 -13.96 -3.80 10.14
N GLY A 41 -13.77 -2.96 11.17
CA GLY A 41 -14.75 -2.81 12.24
C GLY A 41 -14.65 -3.92 13.30
N THR A 42 -15.71 -4.11 14.09
CA THR A 42 -15.73 -5.06 15.21
C THR A 42 -16.18 -6.47 14.84
N GLU A 43 -16.75 -6.67 13.65
CA GLU A 43 -17.22 -8.00 13.24
C GLU A 43 -16.07 -8.89 12.80
N THR A 44 -16.04 -10.11 13.32
CA THR A 44 -14.98 -11.10 13.06
C THR A 44 -14.89 -11.53 11.59
N ASN A 45 -16.01 -11.54 10.88
CA ASN A 45 -16.06 -11.89 9.45
C ASN A 45 -15.30 -10.85 8.60
N TYR A 46 -15.55 -9.56 8.84
CA TYR A 46 -14.88 -8.48 8.11
C TYR A 46 -13.37 -8.41 8.41
N ILE A 47 -12.93 -8.86 9.59
CA ILE A 47 -11.49 -8.92 9.92
C ILE A 47 -10.79 -9.97 9.05
N SER A 48 -11.40 -11.13 8.87
CA SER A 48 -10.85 -12.22 8.05
C SER A 48 -10.74 -11.80 6.58
N ASP A 49 -11.80 -11.16 6.05
CA ASP A 49 -11.83 -10.65 4.68
C ASP A 49 -10.81 -9.52 4.47
N ALA A 50 -10.68 -8.60 5.43
CA ALA A 50 -9.71 -7.52 5.36
C ALA A 50 -8.26 -8.01 5.42
N LEU A 51 -7.99 -9.08 6.19
CA LEU A 51 -6.67 -9.73 6.21
C LEU A 51 -6.39 -10.44 4.88
N LEU A 52 -7.37 -11.13 4.30
CA LEU A 52 -7.23 -11.76 2.99
C LEU A 52 -6.94 -10.72 1.90
N ALA A 53 -7.71 -9.63 1.89
CA ALA A 53 -7.49 -8.52 0.98
C ALA A 53 -6.07 -7.94 1.14
N HIS A 54 -5.62 -7.68 2.37
CA HIS A 54 -4.26 -7.16 2.60
C HIS A 54 -3.17 -8.09 2.07
N ARG A 55 -3.34 -9.41 2.22
CA ARG A 55 -2.37 -10.41 1.72
C ARG A 55 -2.27 -10.46 0.19
N ASN A 56 -3.34 -10.05 -0.49
CA ASN A 56 -3.48 -10.06 -1.94
C ASN A 56 -3.37 -8.65 -2.57
N THR A 57 -3.15 -7.60 -1.79
CA THR A 57 -2.85 -6.26 -2.33
C THR A 57 -1.36 -6.12 -2.58
N LEU A 58 -0.99 -5.62 -3.77
CA LEU A 58 0.40 -5.34 -4.13
C LEU A 58 1.05 -4.40 -3.11
N ILE A 59 2.30 -4.72 -2.74
CA ILE A 59 3.11 -3.83 -1.89
C ILE A 59 3.53 -2.64 -2.76
N SER A 60 3.20 -1.42 -2.31
CA SER A 60 3.50 -0.19 -3.04
C SER A 60 4.99 -0.11 -3.43
N GLY A 61 5.25 0.03 -4.73
CA GLY A 61 6.60 0.07 -5.29
C GLY A 61 7.22 -1.29 -5.61
N THR A 62 6.47 -2.40 -5.52
CA THR A 62 6.91 -3.74 -5.93
C THR A 62 5.78 -4.50 -6.64
N ASN A 63 6.11 -5.48 -7.48
CA ASN A 63 5.14 -6.37 -8.13
C ASN A 63 4.81 -7.63 -7.31
N VAL A 64 5.01 -7.58 -5.99
CA VAL A 64 4.88 -8.74 -5.10
C VAL A 64 3.72 -8.55 -4.13
N TYR A 65 2.92 -9.60 -3.97
CA TYR A 65 1.89 -9.65 -2.93
C TYR A 65 2.51 -10.07 -1.57
N PRO A 66 2.02 -9.58 -0.42
CA PRO A 66 2.51 -10.01 0.88
C PRO A 66 2.45 -11.53 1.09
N ALA A 67 1.45 -12.22 0.49
CA ALA A 67 1.36 -13.69 0.52
C ALA A 67 2.50 -14.42 -0.20
N GLN A 68 3.10 -13.80 -1.22
CA GLN A 68 4.20 -14.37 -2.00
C GLN A 68 5.58 -14.07 -1.38
N CYS A 69 5.64 -13.11 -0.46
CA CYS A 69 6.86 -12.72 0.21
C CYS A 69 7.29 -13.80 1.22
N LYS A 70 8.26 -14.65 0.82
CA LYS A 70 8.80 -15.72 1.69
C LYS A 70 9.66 -15.19 2.84
N SER A 71 10.28 -14.02 2.67
CA SER A 71 11.07 -13.37 3.71
C SER A 71 10.94 -11.84 3.61
N PRO A 72 10.81 -11.12 4.74
CA PRO A 72 10.66 -9.66 4.73
C PRO A 72 11.93 -8.92 4.23
N PHE A 73 13.03 -9.63 3.98
CA PHE A 73 14.32 -9.07 3.58
C PHE A 73 14.65 -9.24 2.08
N GLN A 74 13.88 -10.00 1.30
CA GLN A 74 14.24 -10.34 -0.10
C GLN A 74 13.46 -9.61 -1.19
N LEU A 75 12.79 -8.50 -0.89
CA LEU A 75 12.05 -7.72 -1.91
C LEU A 75 12.95 -7.20 -3.06
N SER A 76 14.27 -7.16 -2.89
CA SER A 76 15.23 -6.74 -3.92
C SER A 76 15.46 -7.79 -5.03
N SER A 77 15.13 -9.07 -4.82
CA SER A 77 15.42 -10.15 -5.78
C SER A 77 14.21 -10.63 -6.56
N TYR A 78 13.02 -10.08 -6.32
CA TYR A 78 11.76 -10.53 -6.94
C TYR A 78 11.31 -9.66 -8.12
N ASP A 79 12.08 -8.63 -8.51
CA ASP A 79 11.79 -7.80 -9.69
C ASP A 79 11.92 -8.57 -11.03
N GLU A 80 12.66 -9.67 -11.06
CA GLU A 80 12.85 -10.47 -12.29
C GLU A 80 11.83 -11.61 -12.47
N PHE A 81 11.07 -11.95 -11.42
CA PHE A 81 10.07 -13.02 -11.46
C PHE A 81 8.70 -12.50 -11.03
N GLY A 82 8.28 -11.37 -11.60
CA GLY A 82 6.89 -10.95 -11.52
C GLY A 82 6.00 -12.07 -12.08
N PRO A 83 4.88 -12.43 -11.43
CA PRO A 83 3.93 -13.35 -12.05
C PRO A 83 3.61 -12.80 -13.43
N GLU A 84 3.73 -13.66 -14.45
CA GLU A 84 3.16 -13.41 -15.77
C GLU A 84 1.76 -12.85 -15.53
N ARG A 85 1.42 -11.73 -16.16
CA ARG A 85 0.09 -11.16 -15.98
C ARG A 85 -0.89 -12.20 -16.51
N ASP A 86 -1.46 -12.99 -15.62
CA ASP A 86 -2.72 -13.65 -15.87
C ASP A 86 -3.68 -12.50 -16.10
N VAL A 87 -3.91 -12.21 -17.39
CA VAL A 87 -4.99 -11.38 -17.87
C VAL A 87 -6.24 -12.02 -17.28
N VAL A 88 -6.70 -11.49 -16.16
CA VAL A 88 -8.08 -11.70 -15.74
C VAL A 88 -8.90 -11.24 -16.94
N GLU A 89 -9.63 -12.17 -17.56
CA GLU A 89 -10.60 -11.82 -18.61
C GLU A 89 -11.45 -10.68 -18.06
N MET A 90 -11.26 -9.53 -18.69
CA MET A 90 -11.66 -8.24 -18.19
C MET A 90 -13.09 -8.01 -18.66
N ASP A 91 -14.02 -8.75 -18.05
CA ASP A 91 -15.43 -8.57 -18.33
C ASP A 91 -15.89 -7.23 -17.73
N ASP A 92 -16.29 -6.33 -18.63
CA ASP A 92 -17.01 -5.08 -18.44
C ASP A 92 -16.37 -4.00 -17.54
N ILE A 93 -15.12 -3.62 -17.85
CA ILE A 93 -14.79 -2.20 -17.75
C ILE A 93 -15.29 -1.57 -19.05
N THR A 94 -16.47 -0.95 -19.01
CA THR A 94 -16.92 -0.06 -20.07
C THR A 94 -15.79 0.94 -20.32
N ILE A 95 -15.11 0.78 -21.45
CA ILE A 95 -14.15 1.75 -21.95
C ILE A 95 -14.95 3.04 -22.06
N PRO A 96 -14.66 4.09 -21.27
CA PRO A 96 -15.41 5.33 -21.37
C PRO A 96 -15.32 5.82 -22.80
N ASP A 97 -16.47 6.14 -23.39
CA ASP A 97 -16.59 6.63 -24.77
C ASP A 97 -15.56 7.73 -25.02
N SER A 98 -15.08 7.84 -26.27
CA SER A 98 -14.04 8.82 -26.64
C SER A 98 -14.30 10.24 -26.11
N GLU A 99 -15.57 10.64 -25.98
CA GLU A 99 -16.00 11.91 -25.41
C GLU A 99 -15.77 12.04 -23.89
N GLU A 100 -15.92 10.97 -23.10
CA GLU A 100 -15.67 10.99 -21.65
C GLU A 100 -14.19 11.13 -21.33
N ARG A 101 -13.32 10.54 -22.16
CA ARG A 101 -11.87 10.71 -22.05
C ARG A 101 -11.45 12.14 -22.38
N GLU A 102 -12.07 12.76 -23.38
CA GLU A 102 -11.84 14.16 -23.70
C GLU A 102 -12.33 15.09 -22.58
N ARG A 103 -13.50 14.83 -21.98
CA ARG A 103 -13.98 15.59 -20.81
C ARG A 103 -13.03 15.50 -19.63
N HIS A 104 -12.60 14.28 -19.26
CA HIS A 104 -11.65 14.08 -18.18
C HIS A 104 -10.29 14.76 -18.44
N SER A 105 -9.81 14.74 -19.69
CA SER A 105 -8.57 15.44 -20.08
C SER A 105 -8.73 16.96 -20.04
N GLN A 106 -9.88 17.50 -20.44
CA GLN A 106 -10.15 18.94 -20.33
C GLN A 106 -10.29 19.38 -18.86
N ASP A 107 -10.88 18.54 -18.02
CA ASP A 107 -11.04 18.82 -16.58
C ASP A 107 -9.69 18.83 -15.85
N THR A 108 -8.78 17.89 -16.15
CA THR A 108 -7.42 17.90 -15.57
C THR A 108 -6.63 19.14 -16.02
N GLU A 109 -6.70 19.50 -17.30
CA GLU A 109 -6.11 20.71 -17.85
C GLU A 109 -6.68 21.98 -17.19
N ASN A 110 -7.99 22.04 -16.97
CA ASN A 110 -8.65 23.17 -16.31
C ASN A 110 -8.26 23.28 -14.83
N ILE A 111 -8.07 22.15 -14.13
CA ILE A 111 -7.60 22.11 -12.75
C ILE A 111 -6.15 22.61 -12.65
N LEU A 112 -5.29 22.21 -13.59
CA LEU A 112 -3.88 22.64 -13.62
C LEU A 112 -3.72 24.13 -13.97
N LYS A 113 -4.58 24.66 -14.83
CA LYS A 113 -4.62 26.09 -15.19
C LYS A 113 -5.18 26.98 -14.08
N ARG A 114 -5.80 26.40 -13.04
CA ARG A 114 -6.35 27.16 -11.91
C ARG A 114 -5.22 27.69 -11.02
N ALA A 115 -5.21 29.00 -10.79
CA ALA A 115 -4.30 29.61 -9.84
C ALA A 115 -4.64 29.12 -8.42
N TYR A 116 -3.71 28.39 -7.78
CA TYR A 116 -3.91 27.95 -6.40
C TYR A 116 -3.65 29.14 -5.49
N VAL A 117 -4.69 29.57 -4.76
CA VAL A 117 -4.60 30.72 -3.86
C VAL A 117 -4.70 30.23 -2.42
N THR A 118 -3.76 30.65 -1.57
CA THR A 118 -3.85 30.36 -0.14
C THR A 118 -5.01 31.12 0.51
N ARG A 119 -5.44 30.70 1.70
CA ARG A 119 -6.46 31.43 2.50
C ARG A 119 -6.09 32.91 2.76
N LYS A 120 -4.81 33.29 2.59
CA LYS A 120 -4.28 34.66 2.70
C LYS A 120 -4.11 35.37 1.34
N GLY A 121 -4.71 34.87 0.26
CA GLY A 121 -4.72 35.55 -1.06
C GLY A 121 -3.44 35.41 -1.89
N ARG A 122 -2.44 34.63 -1.45
CA ARG A 122 -1.19 34.44 -2.22
C ARG A 122 -1.32 33.32 -3.23
N THR A 123 -0.95 33.59 -4.49
CA THR A 123 -0.83 32.58 -5.54
C THR A 123 0.34 31.64 -5.27
N VAL A 124 0.08 30.33 -5.30
CA VAL A 124 1.05 29.26 -5.08
C VAL A 124 1.01 28.28 -6.25
N ARG A 125 2.10 27.52 -6.40
CA ARG A 125 2.19 26.47 -7.42
C ARG A 125 1.32 25.27 -7.02
N PRO A 126 0.72 24.54 -7.98
CA PRO A 126 -0.04 23.32 -7.69
C PRO A 126 0.77 22.31 -6.88
N PRO A 127 0.11 21.55 -5.98
CA PRO A 127 0.72 20.41 -5.28
C PRO A 127 1.35 19.42 -6.27
N PHE A 128 2.48 18.80 -5.89
CA PHE A 128 3.22 17.86 -6.75
C PHE A 128 2.33 16.70 -7.26
N ARG A 129 1.48 16.14 -6.39
CA ARG A 129 0.57 15.02 -6.72
C ARG A 129 -0.43 15.28 -7.85
N LEU A 130 -0.70 16.54 -8.19
CA LEU A 130 -1.60 16.90 -9.29
C LEU A 130 -0.89 16.95 -10.65
N ARG A 131 0.45 16.93 -10.67
CA ARG A 131 1.25 16.95 -11.91
C ARG A 131 1.40 15.56 -12.51
N ASP A 132 1.39 14.53 -11.68
CA ASP A 132 1.63 13.14 -12.08
C ASP A 132 0.43 12.49 -12.79
N PHE A 133 -0.71 13.21 -12.90
CA PHE A 133 -1.91 12.75 -13.61
C PHE A 133 -1.88 13.00 -15.13
N VAL A 134 -0.82 13.63 -15.64
CA VAL A 134 -0.63 13.93 -17.07
C VAL A 134 0.78 13.47 -17.49
N MET A 135 0.94 12.15 -17.65
CA MET A 135 1.94 11.51 -18.53
C MET A 135 1.41 10.17 -19.02
#